data_AF-A0A964H6I4-F1
#
_entry.id   AF-A0A964H6I4-F1
#
_cell.length_a   1.000
_cell.length_b   1.000
_cell.length_c   1.000
_cell.angle_alpha   90.00
_cell.angle_beta   90.00
_cell.angle_gamma   90.00
#
_symmetry.space_group_name_H-M   'P 1'
#
loop_
_entity.id
_entity.type
_entity.pdbx_description
1 polymer ?
#
loop_
_entity_poly.entity_id
_entity_poly.type
_entity_poly.pdbx_seq_one_letter_code
_entity_poly.pdbx_strand_id
1 'polypeptide(L)' 'MSSKLNEQAEELQRLIDELKTGKLDHAQFFRQTIQILNQMEVDQKLLEGVIPYLVSCVNNMIRNNS' A
#
# COMPACT_ATOMS: atom_id res chain seq x y z
N MET A 1 -5.74 -7.37 18.34
CA MET A 1 -5.72 -6.64 17.06
C MET A 1 -4.37 -6.75 16.30
N SER A 2 -3.45 -7.68 16.62
CA SER A 2 -2.09 -7.65 16.06
C SER A 2 -1.72 -8.72 15.02
N SER A 3 -2.44 -9.84 14.89
CA SER A 3 -2.01 -10.94 14.00
C SER A 3 -2.23 -10.60 12.52
N LYS A 4 -3.44 -10.14 12.18
CA LYS A 4 -3.87 -9.94 10.79
C LYS A 4 -3.15 -8.79 10.09
N LEU A 5 -2.87 -7.71 10.82
CA LEU A 5 -2.10 -6.57 10.32
C LEU A 5 -0.64 -6.94 10.03
N ASN A 6 -0.04 -7.78 10.87
CA ASN A 6 1.30 -8.30 10.63
C ASN A 6 1.34 -9.25 9.43
N GLU A 7 0.36 -10.16 9.31
CA GLU A 7 0.24 -11.06 8.15
C GLU A 7 0.12 -10.26 6.84
N GLN A 8 -0.70 -9.20 6.83
CA GLN A 8 -0.86 -8.32 5.67
C GLN A 8 0.41 -7.52 5.35
N ALA A 9 1.17 -7.10 6.36
CA ALA A 9 2.45 -6.42 6.17
C ALA A 9 3.53 -7.36 5.61
N GLU A 10 3.58 -8.60 6.08
CA GLU A 10 4.46 -9.64 5.55
C GLU A 10 4.11 -9.99 4.10
N GLU A 11 2.81 -10.04 3.77
CA GLU A 11 2.36 -10.30 2.41
C GLU A 11 2.70 -9.15 1.44
N LEU A 12 2.55 -7.88 1.88
CA LEU A 12 3.02 -6.72 1.13
C LEU A 12 4.54 -6.76 0.88
N GLN A 13 5.32 -7.14 1.91
CA GLN A 13 6.77 -7.26 1.79
C GLN A 13 7.15 -8.34 0.76
N ARG A 14 6.44 -9.47 0.76
CA ARG A 14 6.63 -10.53 -0.24
C ARG A 14 6.36 -10.05 -1.66
N LEU A 15 5.27 -9.31 -1.88
CA LEU A 15 4.94 -8.75 -3.19
C LEU A 15 6.01 -7.78 -3.70
N ILE A 16 6.60 -6.99 -2.80
CA ILE A 16 7.71 -6.07 -3.14
C ILE A 16 8.93 -6.88 -3.61
N ASP A 17 9.26 -7.98 -2.93
CA ASP A 17 10.41 -8.80 -3.28
C ASP A 17 10.16 -9.59 -4.59
N GLU A 18 8.93 -10.03 -4.84
CA GLU A 18 8.53 -10.66 -6.10
C GLU A 18 8.56 -9.67 -7.29
N LEU A 19 8.18 -8.40 -7.06
CA LEU A 19 8.35 -7.33 -8.05
C LEU A 19 9.83 -7.05 -8.35
N LYS A 20 10.66 -6.92 -7.30
CA LYS A 20 12.12 -6.66 -7.44
C LYS A 20 12.85 -7.79 -8.18
N THR A 21 12.40 -9.03 -7.99
CA THR A 21 12.97 -10.21 -8.67
C THR A 21 12.40 -10.42 -10.08
N GLY A 22 11.46 -9.57 -10.52
CA GLY A 22 10.82 -9.67 -11.83
C GLY A 22 9.87 -10.86 -11.97
N LYS A 23 9.53 -11.53 -10.86
CA LYS A 23 8.54 -12.62 -10.83
C LYS A 23 7.11 -12.10 -11.00
N LEU A 24 6.91 -10.83 -10.72
CA LEU A 24 5.62 -10.16 -10.72
C LEU A 24 5.72 -8.90 -11.57
N ASP A 25 4.79 -8.71 -12.50
CA ASP A 25 4.74 -7.47 -13.29
C ASP A 25 4.12 -6.32 -12.46
N HIS A 26 4.37 -5.08 -12.87
CA HIS A 26 3.86 -3.91 -12.16
C HIS A 26 2.32 -3.92 -12.02
N ALA A 27 1.57 -4.36 -13.04
CA ALA A 27 0.12 -4.36 -13.01
C ALA A 27 -0.46 -5.43 -12.05
N GLN A 28 0.19 -6.59 -11.97
CA GLN A 28 -0.10 -7.63 -10.99
C GLN A 28 0.23 -7.15 -9.57
N PHE A 29 1.36 -6.46 -9.41
CA PHE A 29 1.80 -5.93 -8.12
C PHE A 29 0.79 -4.93 -7.58
N PHE A 30 0.36 -3.98 -8.42
CA PHE A 30 -0.65 -3.00 -8.03
C PHE A 30 -1.98 -3.66 -7.68
N ARG A 31 -2.46 -4.64 -8.47
CA ARG A 31 -3.73 -5.32 -8.18
C ARG A 31 -3.71 -6.06 -6.85
N GLN A 32 -2.67 -6.83 -6.58
CA GLN A 32 -2.56 -7.61 -5.35
C GLN A 32 -2.33 -6.71 -4.14
N THR A 33 -1.51 -5.67 -4.28
CA THR A 33 -1.30 -4.65 -3.23
C THR A 33 -2.62 -3.96 -2.85
N ILE A 34 -3.44 -3.54 -3.83
CA ILE A 34 -4.74 -2.92 -3.56
C ILE A 34 -5.70 -3.90 -2.85
N GLN A 35 -5.67 -5.18 -3.21
CA GLN A 35 -6.49 -6.19 -2.52
C GLN A 35 -6.11 -6.35 -1.05
N ILE A 36 -4.81 -6.38 -0.74
CA ILE A 36 -4.33 -6.47 0.65
C ILE A 36 -4.73 -5.20 1.42
N LEU A 37 -4.46 -4.03 0.85
CA LEU A 37 -4.82 -2.74 1.47
C LEU A 37 -6.33 -2.61 1.71
N ASN A 38 -7.19 -3.09 0.80
CA ASN A 38 -8.64 -3.09 0.99
C ASN A 38 -9.10 -4.00 2.13
N GLN A 39 -8.33 -5.03 2.47
CA GLN A 39 -8.62 -5.94 3.58
C GLN A 39 -7.97 -5.48 4.89
N MET A 40 -7.10 -4.48 4.85
CA MET A 40 -6.52 -3.89 6.05
C MET A 40 -7.58 -3.02 6.73
N GLU A 41 -8.01 -3.45 7.92
CA GLU A 41 -8.75 -2.57 8.83
C GLU A 41 -7.76 -1.56 9.40
N VAL A 42 -7.54 -0.47 8.67
CA VAL A 42 -6.68 0.61 9.11
C VAL A 42 -7.44 1.44 10.13
N ASP A 43 -7.05 1.29 11.39
CA ASP A 43 -7.60 2.06 12.49
C ASP A 43 -7.22 3.54 12.33
N GLN A 44 -8.11 4.47 12.72
CA GLN A 44 -7.92 5.91 12.46
C GLN A 44 -6.61 6.45 13.06
N LYS A 45 -6.17 5.88 14.19
CA LYS A 45 -4.89 6.18 14.83
C LYS A 45 -3.67 5.88 13.98
N LEU A 46 -3.74 4.88 13.10
CA LEU A 46 -2.66 4.55 12.17
C LEU A 46 -2.59 5.55 11.02
N LEU A 47 -3.71 6.18 10.67
CA LEU A 47 -3.76 7.20 9.60
C LEU A 47 -3.25 8.57 10.07
N GLU A 48 -3.35 8.91 11.36
CA GLU A 48 -2.95 10.22 11.88
C GLU A 48 -1.50 10.61 11.53
N GLY A 49 -0.56 9.65 11.52
CA GLY A 49 0.83 9.90 11.13
C GLY A 49 1.08 9.99 9.62
N VAL A 50 0.16 9.48 8.79
CA VAL A 50 0.35 9.29 7.35
C VAL A 50 -0.50 10.26 6.52
N ILE A 51 -1.55 10.85 7.12
CA ILE A 51 -2.44 11.84 6.49
C ILE A 51 -1.67 12.98 5.80
N PRO A 52 -0.66 13.63 6.42
CA PRO A 52 0.08 14.72 5.76
C PRO A 52 0.78 14.26 4.48
N TYR A 53 1.32 13.04 4.47
CA TYR A 53 1.99 12.45 3.31
C TYR A 53 1.01 12.04 2.22
N LEU A 54 -0.15 11.47 2.60
CA LEU A 54 -1.23 11.15 1.66
C LEU A 54 -1.77 12.40 0.97
N VAL A 55 -2.01 13.48 1.72
CA VAL A 55 -2.45 14.77 1.16
C VAL A 55 -1.41 15.33 0.18
N SER A 56 -0.12 15.28 0.53
CA SER A 56 0.96 15.70 -0.36
C SER A 56 1.03 14.85 -1.64
N CYS A 57 0.86 13.53 -1.53
CA CYS A 57 0.85 12.62 -2.66
C CYS A 57 -0.30 12.93 -3.63
N VAL A 58 -1.53 13.09 -3.12
CA VAL A 58 -2.71 13.45 -3.93
C VAL A 58 -2.52 14.80 -4.62
N ASN A 59 -2.00 15.81 -3.92
CA ASN A 59 -1.72 17.12 -4.51
C ASN A 59 -0.71 17.05 -5.66
N ASN A 60 0.32 16.20 -5.55
CA ASN A 60 1.27 15.99 -6.64
C ASN A 60 0.66 15.24 -7.82
N MET A 61 -0.23 14.27 -7.58
CA MET A 61 -0.94 13.59 -8.67
C MET A 61 -1.86 14.55 -9.43
N ILE A 62 -2.58 15.42 -8.74
CA ILE A 62 -3.43 16.45 -9.37
C ILE A 62 -2.58 17.40 -10.22
N ARG A 63 -1.46 17.89 -9.66
CA ARG A 63 -0.56 18.81 -10.37
C ARG A 63 0.11 18.21 -11.61
N ASN A 64 0.44 16.92 -11.59
CA ASN A 64 1.13 16.27 -12.70
C ASN A 64 0.18 15.66 -13.75
N ASN A 65 -1.13 15.61 -13.49
CA ASN A 65 -2.16 15.21 -14.46
C ASN A 65 -3.01 16.40 -14.96
N SER A 66 -2.68 17.63 -14.56
CA SER A 66 -3.24 18.89 -15.10
C SER A 66 -2.29 19.50 -16.12
#